data_AF-A0A8I2K125-F1
#
_entry.id   AF-A0A8I2K125-F1
#
_cell.length_a   1.000
_cell.length_b   1.000
_cell.length_c   1.000
_cell.angle_alpha   90.00
_cell.angle_beta   90.00
_cell.angle_gamma   90.00
#
_symmetry.space_group_name_H-M   'P 1'
#
loop_
_entity.id
_entity.type
_entity.pdbx_description
1 polymer ?
#
loop_
_entity_poly.entity_id
_entity_poly.type
_entity_poly.pdbx_seq_one_letter_code
_entity_poly.pdbx_strand_id
1 'polypeptide(L)' 'MDTQNPGGEFYEYERLKQRLETMDTGNLSAFEIKEQIIADAQTFAGTEPQQDDITIVVVKVTG' A
#
# COMPACT_ATOMS: atom_id res chain seq x y z
N MET A 1 8.61 -4.05 0.54
CA MET A 1 8.25 -2.63 0.71
C MET A 1 8.71 -2.30 2.11
N ASP A 2 9.80 -1.56 2.19
CA ASP A 2 10.62 -1.50 3.39
C ASP A 2 10.14 -0.33 4.24
N THR A 3 8.86 -0.42 4.60
CA THR A 3 8.16 0.54 5.47
C THR A 3 7.94 -0.14 6.81
N GLN A 4 8.52 0.42 7.86
CA GLN A 4 8.39 -0.06 9.23
C GLN A 4 7.35 0.73 10.02
N ASN A 5 6.64 0.06 10.92
CA ASN A 5 5.83 0.71 11.95
C ASN A 5 6.67 0.96 13.22
N PRO A 6 6.15 1.68 14.24
CA PRO A 6 6.88 1.93 15.49
C PRO A 6 7.25 0.68 16.29
N GLY A 7 6.60 -0.46 16.01
CA GLY A 7 6.92 -1.76 16.60
C GLY A 7 8.08 -2.48 15.91
N GLY A 8 8.61 -1.93 14.81
CA GLY A 8 9.65 -2.55 13.99
C GLY A 8 9.14 -3.61 13.02
N GLU A 9 7.81 -3.74 12.86
CA GLU A 9 7.21 -4.64 11.87
C GLU A 9 7.21 -3.99 10.49
N PHE A 10 7.35 -4.81 9.44
CA PHE A 10 7.34 -4.33 8.06
C PHE A 10 5.96 -4.47 7.40
N TYR A 11 5.63 -3.53 6.50
CA TYR A 11 4.35 -3.51 5.79
C TYR A 11 4.13 -4.80 4.97
N GLU A 12 5.17 -5.25 4.25
CA GLU A 12 5.26 -6.53 3.53
C GLU A 12 4.03 -6.94 2.67
N TYR A 13 4.12 -8.14 2.09
CA TYR A 13 3.14 -8.65 1.13
C TYR A 13 1.78 -8.94 1.76
N GLU A 14 1.75 -9.52 2.96
CA GLU A 14 0.49 -9.97 3.57
C GLU A 14 -0.46 -8.81 3.90
N ARG A 15 0.07 -7.67 4.35
CA ARG A 15 -0.76 -6.48 4.61
C ARG A 15 -1.26 -5.84 3.32
N LEU A 16 -0.40 -5.75 2.30
CA LEU A 16 -0.80 -5.29 0.97
C LEU A 16 -1.91 -6.18 0.40
N LYS A 17 -1.78 -7.50 0.51
CA LYS A 17 -2.78 -8.47 0.08
C LYS A 17 -4.11 -8.25 0.81
N GLN A 18 -4.09 -8.16 2.14
CA GLN A 18 -5.29 -7.89 2.93
C GLN A 18 -5.94 -6.55 2.54
N ARG A 19 -5.12 -5.52 2.27
CA ARG A 19 -5.61 -4.22 1.80
C ARG A 19 -6.30 -4.32 0.44
N LEU A 20 -5.73 -5.09 -0.49
CA LEU A 20 -6.31 -5.30 -1.82
C LEU A 20 -7.59 -6.14 -1.78
N GLU A 21 -7.64 -7.16 -0.91
CA GLU A 21 -8.82 -8.03 -0.74
C GLU A 21 -10.04 -7.28 -0.17
N THR A 22 -9.80 -6.22 0.60
CA THR A 22 -10.85 -5.38 1.21
C THR A 22 -11.23 -4.17 0.37
N MET A 23 -10.52 -3.93 -0.74
CA MET A 23 -10.72 -2.78 -1.63
C MET A 23 -11.65 -3.15 -2.79
N ASP A 24 -12.56 -2.25 -3.16
CA ASP A 24 -13.35 -2.38 -4.39
C ASP A 24 -12.51 -2.00 -5.63
N THR A 25 -11.49 -2.82 -5.91
CA THR A 25 -10.58 -2.62 -7.04
C THR A 25 -11.29 -2.63 -8.40
N GLY A 26 -12.51 -3.21 -8.47
CA GLY A 26 -13.34 -3.24 -9.66
C GLY A 26 -13.80 -1.85 -10.10
N ASN A 27 -14.17 -1.00 -9.16
CA ASN A 27 -14.67 0.36 -9.44
C ASN A 27 -13.60 1.46 -9.37
N LEU A 28 -12.40 1.14 -8.89
CA LEU A 28 -11.30 2.11 -8.78
C LEU A 28 -10.40 2.13 -10.02
N SER A 29 -9.94 3.31 -10.41
CA SER A 29 -8.85 3.46 -11.39
C SER A 29 -7.52 2.94 -10.82
N ALA A 30 -6.56 2.65 -11.70
CA ALA A 30 -5.20 2.28 -11.29
C ALA A 30 -4.54 3.37 -10.42
N PHE A 31 -4.86 4.65 -10.70
CA PHE A 31 -4.40 5.78 -9.90
C PHE A 31 -4.96 5.74 -8.47
N GLU A 32 -6.27 5.53 -8.32
CA GLU A 32 -6.92 5.45 -7.01
C GLU A 32 -6.44 4.24 -6.20
N ILE A 33 -6.21 3.10 -6.85
CA ILE A 33 -5.61 1.92 -6.21
C ILE A 33 -4.23 2.26 -5.66
N LYS A 34 -3.37 2.89 -6.48
CA LYS A 34 -2.03 3.32 -6.09
C LYS A 34 -2.07 4.28 -4.90
N GLU A 35 -2.92 5.31 -4.93
CA GLU A 35 -3.07 6.27 -3.83
C GLU A 35 -3.51 5.57 -2.52
N GLN A 36 -4.43 4.60 -2.61
CA GLN A 36 -4.88 3.88 -1.42
C GLN A 36 -3.80 2.95 -0.83
N ILE A 37 -2.93 2.37 -1.66
CA ILE A 37 -1.77 1.59 -1.18
C ILE A 37 -0.79 2.52 -0.45
N ILE A 38 -0.49 3.69 -1.02
CA ILE A 38 0.39 4.69 -0.39
C ILE A 38 -0.19 5.15 0.95
N ALA A 39 -1.49 5.46 0.99
CA ALA A 39 -2.15 5.91 2.21
C ALA A 39 -2.13 4.83 3.31
N ASP A 40 -2.34 3.56 2.96
CA ASP A 40 -2.27 2.45 3.93
C ASP A 40 -0.85 2.20 4.45
N ALA A 41 0.17 2.35 3.60
CA ALA A 41 1.56 2.31 4.01
C ALA A 41 1.98 3.48 4.91
N GLN A 42 1.53 4.70 4.61
CA GLN A 42 1.75 5.86 5.47
C GLN A 42 1.04 5.70 6.83
N THR A 43 -0.19 5.17 6.80
CA THR A 43 -0.94 4.84 8.03
C THR A 43 -0.22 3.77 8.85
N PHE A 44 0.40 2.79 8.20
CA PHE A 44 1.22 1.75 8.85
C PHE A 44 2.41 2.35 9.59
N ALA A 45 3.17 3.20 8.90
CA ALA A 45 4.39 3.80 9.42
C ALA A 45 4.08 4.69 10.63
N GLY A 46 2.90 5.30 10.67
CA GLY A 46 2.48 6.16 11.76
C GLY A 46 3.41 7.36 11.86
N THR A 47 4.20 7.44 12.93
CA THR A 47 5.18 8.51 13.14
C THR A 47 6.59 8.14 12.69
N GLU A 48 6.82 6.90 12.25
CA GLU A 48 8.15 6.49 11.78
C GLU A 48 8.51 7.23 10.49
N PRO A 49 9.74 7.78 10.40
CA PRO A 49 10.21 8.38 9.17
C PRO A 49 10.29 7.32 8.08
N GLN A 50 9.98 7.72 6.86
CA GLN A 50 10.19 6.87 5.69
C GLN A 50 11.69 6.52 5.59
N GLN A 51 11.98 5.22 5.55
CA GLN A 51 13.36 4.70 5.56
C GLN A 51 13.95 4.52 4.16
N ASP A 52 13.10 4.31 3.15
CA ASP A 52 13.49 4.11 1.75
C ASP A 52 12.41 4.66 0.79
N ASP A 53 12.75 4.88 -0.46
CA ASP A 53 11.83 5.36 -1.49
C ASP A 53 10.74 4.32 -1.81
N ILE A 54 9.49 4.77 -1.98
CA ILE A 54 8.37 3.91 -2.35
C ILE A 54 8.12 3.99 -3.85
N THR A 55 8.27 2.87 -4.55
CA THR A 55 7.89 2.74 -5.98
C THR A 55 6.75 1.74 -6.14
N ILE A 56 5.63 2.17 -6.73
CA ILE A 56 4.44 1.34 -6.98
C ILE A 56 4.02 1.47 -8.44
N VAL A 57 3.81 0.32 -9.09
CA VAL A 57 3.24 0.23 -10.45
C VAL A 57 1.95 -0.57 -10.36
N VAL A 58 0.84 0.03 -10.80
CA VAL A 58 -0.47 -0.63 -10.85
C VAL A 58 -0.88 -0.80 -12.31
N VAL A 59 -1.13 -2.05 -12.69
CA VAL A 59 -1.70 -2.41 -13.99
C VAL A 59 -3.10 -2.97 -13.74
N LYS A 60 -4.12 -2.26 -14.19
CA LYS A 60 -5.51 -2.72 -14.15
C LYS A 60 -5.91 -3.18 -15.54
N VAL A 61 -6.29 -4.45 -15.67
CA VAL A 61 -6.84 -5.02 -16.90
C VAL A 61 -8.36 -4.96 -16.82
N THR A 62 -8.97 -4.24 -17.75
CA THR A 62 -10.44 -4.19 -17.91
C THR A 62 -10.82 -5.07 -19.08
N GLY A 63 -11.78 -5.97 -18.86
CA GLY A 63 -12.41 -6.81 -19.89
C GLY A 63 -13.89 -6.51 -20.03
#